data_AF-A0A834I1L4-F1
#
_entry.id   AF-A0A834I1L4-F1
#
_cell.length_a   1.000
_cell.length_b   1.000
_cell.length_c   1.000
_cell.angle_alpha   90.00
_cell.angle_beta   90.00
_cell.angle_gamma   90.00
#
_symmetry.space_group_name_H-M   'P 1'
#
loop_
_entity.id
_entity.type
_entity.pdbx_description
1 polymer ?
#
loop_
_entity_poly.entity_id
_entity_poly.type
_entity_poly.pdbx_seq_one_letter_code
_entity_poly.pdbx_strand_id
1 'polypeptide(L)'
;MMAKRPRFEPRPITNGPMQTRPLVALLDGRDCSIEMPILKDVATVAFCDAQSTSEIHEKVLNEAVGALMWHTIILTKDDLEKFKTLRIIVLVNLTLCFY
;
A
#
# COMPACT_ATOMS: atom_id res chain seq x y z
N MET A 1 20.90 -39.33 -13.84
CA MET A 1 20.08 -38.97 -12.67
C MET A 1 20.38 -37.53 -12.32
N MET A 2 19.46 -36.58 -12.54
CA MET A 2 19.70 -35.17 -12.23
C MET A 2 18.46 -34.62 -11.52
N ALA A 3 18.67 -34.21 -10.27
CA ALA A 3 17.65 -33.84 -9.31
C ALA A 3 16.89 -32.57 -9.73
N LYS A 4 15.56 -32.63 -9.57
CA LYS A 4 14.62 -31.55 -9.87
C LYS A 4 14.89 -30.35 -8.96
N ARG A 5 14.96 -29.15 -9.55
CA ARG A 5 14.94 -27.87 -8.82
C ARG A 5 13.64 -27.82 -7.97
N PRO A 6 13.69 -27.50 -6.67
CA PRO A 6 12.47 -27.33 -5.89
C PRO A 6 11.72 -26.11 -6.41
N ARG A 7 10.58 -26.37 -7.06
CA ARG A 7 9.59 -25.37 -7.40
C ARG A 7 9.10 -24.79 -6.08
N PHE A 8 9.30 -23.49 -5.87
CA PHE A 8 8.71 -22.75 -4.77
C PHE A 8 7.19 -22.76 -5.00
N GLU A 9 6.50 -23.76 -4.46
CA GLU A 9 5.04 -23.79 -4.39
C GLU A 9 4.61 -22.76 -3.34
N PRO A 10 3.87 -21.69 -3.72
CA PRO A 10 3.16 -20.90 -2.73
C PRO A 10 2.10 -21.81 -2.11
N ARG A 11 2.31 -22.17 -0.84
CA ARG A 11 1.34 -22.93 -0.03
C ARG A 11 -0.01 -22.20 -0.12
N PRO A 12 -1.14 -22.89 -0.37
CA PRO A 12 -2.44 -22.29 -0.16
C PRO A 12 -2.60 -22.11 1.36
N ILE A 13 -2.46 -20.87 1.78
CA ILE A 13 -2.59 -20.46 3.17
C ILE A 13 -4.06 -20.65 3.54
N THR A 14 -4.37 -21.76 4.21
CA THR A 14 -5.58 -21.88 5.03
C THR A 14 -5.59 -20.69 5.97
N ASN A 15 -6.59 -19.80 5.84
CA ASN A 15 -6.90 -18.82 6.85
C ASN A 15 -8.41 -18.75 6.99
N GLY A 16 -8.88 -19.08 8.21
CA GLY A 16 -10.20 -18.72 8.70
C GLY A 16 -10.39 -17.19 8.75
N PRO A 17 -11.46 -16.73 9.41
CA PRO A 17 -12.25 -15.57 9.03
C PRO A 17 -11.37 -14.41 8.59
N MET A 18 -11.54 -14.03 7.31
CA MET A 18 -10.91 -12.91 6.60
C MET A 18 -10.37 -11.84 7.55
N GLN A 19 -9.15 -12.01 8.06
CA GLN A 19 -8.38 -10.89 8.56
C GLN A 19 -7.91 -10.17 7.31
N THR A 20 -8.79 -9.32 6.78
CA THR A 20 -8.55 -8.51 5.60
C THR A 20 -7.33 -7.65 5.91
N ARG A 21 -6.15 -8.10 5.46
CA ARG A 21 -4.90 -7.35 5.61
C ARG A 21 -5.19 -5.93 5.14
N PRO A 22 -5.07 -4.92 6.02
CA PRO A 22 -5.54 -3.57 5.70
C PRO A 22 -4.85 -3.09 4.43
N LEU A 23 -5.62 -2.47 3.54
CA LEU A 23 -5.08 -1.95 2.29
C LEU A 23 -4.37 -0.62 2.58
N VAL A 24 -3.10 -0.54 2.22
CA VAL A 24 -2.30 0.68 2.30
C VAL A 24 -1.97 1.13 0.89
N ALA A 25 -2.34 2.36 0.56
CA ALA A 25 -2.09 2.98 -0.73
C ALA A 25 -0.78 3.75 -0.71
N LEU A 26 0.17 3.41 -1.58
CA LEU A 26 1.25 4.32 -1.94
C LEU A 26 0.77 5.15 -3.13
N LEU A 27 0.56 6.43 -2.86
CA LEU A 27 0.12 7.38 -3.86
C LEU A 27 1.29 7.79 -4.77
N ASP A 28 2.50 7.81 -4.20
CA ASP A 28 3.72 8.17 -4.90
C ASP A 28 4.53 6.91 -5.25
N GLY A 29 4.79 6.69 -6.53
CA GLY A 29 5.48 5.49 -7.04
C GLY A 29 7.01 5.58 -7.02
N ARG A 30 7.59 6.63 -6.42
CA ARG A 30 8.91 7.08 -6.85
C ARG A 30 10.11 6.28 -6.36
N ASP A 31 10.05 5.53 -5.26
CA ASP A 31 11.13 4.57 -4.86
C ASP A 31 10.68 3.70 -3.66
N CYS A 32 9.68 2.83 -3.85
CA CYS A 32 9.05 2.08 -2.74
C CYS A 32 9.83 0.84 -2.24
N SER A 33 11.13 0.74 -2.55
CA SER A 33 11.94 -0.46 -2.29
C SER A 33 12.16 -0.72 -0.79
N ILE A 34 12.03 0.29 0.06
CA ILE A 34 12.22 0.18 1.52
C ILE A 34 10.89 -0.08 2.23
N GLU A 35 9.82 0.59 1.80
CA GLU A 35 8.50 0.52 2.43
C GLU A 35 7.78 -0.78 2.08
N MET A 36 7.94 -1.28 0.84
CA MET A 36 7.37 -2.55 0.40
C MET A 36 7.70 -3.72 1.33
N PRO A 37 8.97 -4.06 1.61
CA PRO A 37 9.29 -5.21 2.45
C PRO A 37 8.77 -5.04 3.88
N ILE A 38 8.76 -3.81 4.42
CA ILE A 38 8.26 -3.54 5.78
C ILE A 38 6.73 -3.70 5.84
N LEU A 39 6.02 -3.14 4.87
CA LEU A 39 4.55 -3.12 4.85
C LEU A 39 3.96 -4.44 4.36
N LYS A 40 4.65 -5.19 3.49
CA LYS A 40 4.15 -6.45 2.92
C LYS A 40 3.89 -7.52 3.99
N ASP A 41 4.65 -7.51 5.07
CA ASP A 41 4.42 -8.45 6.18
C ASP A 41 3.20 -8.07 7.02
N VAL A 42 2.84 -6.79 7.10
CA VAL A 42 1.79 -6.24 7.98
C VAL A 42 0.46 -5.96 7.26
N ALA A 43 0.51 -5.56 5.99
CA ALA A 43 -0.61 -4.98 5.24
C ALA A 43 -0.56 -5.37 3.75
N THR A 44 -1.68 -5.17 3.06
CA THR A 44 -1.72 -5.29 1.58
C THR A 44 -1.35 -3.94 1.00
N VAL A 45 -0.37 -3.90 0.10
CA VAL A 45 0.15 -2.66 -0.46
C VAL A 45 -0.36 -2.47 -1.89
N ALA A 46 -0.94 -1.29 -2.19
CA ALA A 46 -1.39 -0.90 -3.53
C ALA A 46 -0.58 0.29 -4.05
N PHE A 47 -0.15 0.22 -5.31
CA PHE A 47 0.60 1.27 -5.99
C PHE A 47 -0.33 2.03 -6.90
N CYS A 48 -0.40 3.35 -6.71
CA CYS A 48 -1.25 4.21 -7.54
C CYS A 48 -0.45 5.04 -8.54
N ASP A 49 0.87 5.20 -8.36
CA ASP A 49 1.78 6.03 -9.18
C ASP A 49 1.08 7.26 -9.78
N ALA A 50 0.38 7.98 -8.91
CA ALA A 50 -0.60 8.98 -9.30
C ALA A 50 -0.06 10.35 -8.90
N GLN A 51 -0.08 11.29 -9.83
CA GLN A 51 0.21 12.70 -9.51
C GLN A 51 -1.02 13.40 -8.91
N SER A 52 -2.22 12.85 -9.14
CA SER A 52 -3.48 13.38 -8.65
C SER A 52 -4.40 12.28 -8.13
N THR A 53 -5.28 12.59 -7.18
CA THR A 53 -6.23 11.63 -6.62
C THR A 53 -7.23 11.07 -7.63
N SER A 54 -7.48 11.78 -8.72
CA SER A 54 -8.35 11.36 -9.81
C SER A 54 -7.83 10.14 -10.59
N GLU A 55 -6.53 9.86 -10.51
CA GLU A 55 -5.89 8.70 -11.16
C GLU A 55 -5.91 7.45 -10.26
N ILE A 56 -6.30 7.60 -8.99
CA ILE A 56 -6.38 6.51 -8.03
C ILE A 56 -7.59 5.63 -8.34
N HIS A 57 -7.37 4.31 -8.39
CA HIS A 57 -8.45 3.35 -8.60
C HIS A 57 -9.51 3.41 -7.49
N GLU A 58 -10.79 3.34 -7.86
CA GLU A 58 -11.91 3.38 -6.91
C GLU A 58 -11.82 2.32 -5.80
N LYS A 59 -11.21 1.16 -6.08
CA LYS A 59 -10.98 0.13 -5.08
C LYS A 59 -10.09 0.64 -3.94
N VAL A 60 -9.04 1.39 -4.27
CA VAL A 60 -8.14 1.99 -3.28
C VAL A 60 -8.88 3.07 -2.49
N LEU A 61 -9.69 3.91 -3.14
CA LEU A 61 -10.48 4.93 -2.44
C LEU A 61 -11.52 4.33 -1.45
N ASN A 62 -12.10 3.18 -1.80
CA ASN A 62 -13.11 2.52 -0.97
C ASN A 62 -12.53 1.59 0.11
N GLU A 63 -11.36 0.98 -0.11
CA GLU A 63 -10.78 -0.04 0.78
C GLU A 63 -9.51 0.42 1.51
N ALA A 64 -8.84 1.48 1.05
CA ALA A 64 -7.60 1.93 1.68
C ALA A 64 -7.89 2.41 3.10
N VAL A 65 -7.15 1.83 4.04
CA VAL A 65 -7.17 2.18 5.46
C VAL A 65 -6.05 3.18 5.76
N GLY A 66 -4.94 3.09 5.03
CA GLY A 66 -3.81 4.01 5.13
C GLY A 66 -3.37 4.53 3.77
N ALA A 67 -2.89 5.76 3.73
CA ALA A 67 -2.23 6.34 2.56
C ALA A 67 -0.84 6.86 2.92
N LEU A 68 0.13 6.53 2.09
CA LEU A 68 1.49 7.03 2.14
C LEU A 68 1.71 7.97 0.96
N MET A 69 2.20 9.16 1.26
CA MET A 69 2.52 10.18 0.26
C MET A 69 3.86 10.84 0.56
N TRP A 70 4.56 11.22 -0.50
CA TRP A 70 5.76 12.07 -0.44
C TRP A 70 5.38 13.54 -0.68
N HIS A 71 6.27 14.32 -1.28
CA HIS A 71 6.09 15.76 -1.50
C HIS A 71 5.31 16.07 -2.77
N THR A 72 5.06 15.08 -3.62
CA THR A 72 4.63 15.32 -5.00
C THR A 72 3.12 15.44 -5.16
N ILE A 73 2.32 14.87 -4.25
CA ILE A 73 0.86 14.92 -4.28
C ILE A 73 0.33 15.72 -3.09
N ILE A 74 -0.54 16.69 -3.37
CA ILE A 74 -1.25 17.49 -2.35
C ILE A 74 -2.66 16.93 -2.23
N LEU A 75 -3.03 16.45 -1.05
CA LEU A 75 -4.43 16.08 -0.77
C LEU A 75 -5.22 17.32 -0.32
N THR A 76 -6.26 17.65 -1.08
CA THR A 76 -7.25 18.66 -0.68
C THR A 76 -8.38 18.04 0.13
N LYS A 77 -9.25 18.87 0.71
CA LYS A 77 -10.42 18.39 1.46
C LYS A 77 -11.33 17.53 0.59
N ASP A 78 -11.60 17.96 -0.64
CA ASP A 78 -12.40 17.22 -1.62
C ASP A 78 -11.83 15.84 -1.92
N ASP A 79 -10.50 15.70 -1.88
CA ASP A 79 -9.84 14.42 -2.09
C ASP A 79 -10.00 13.48 -0.90
N LEU A 80 -9.97 14.03 0.32
CA LEU A 80 -10.20 13.26 1.54
C LEU A 80 -11.64 12.72 1.60
N GLU A 81 -12.62 13.46 1.09
CA GLU A 81 -14.01 12.99 1.03
C GLU A 81 -14.21 11.79 0.08
N LYS A 82 -13.33 11.62 -0.91
CA LYS A 82 -13.36 10.44 -1.81
C LYS A 82 -12.96 9.15 -1.08
N PHE A 83 -12.17 9.24 -0.01
CA PHE A 83 -11.73 8.08 0.74
C PHE A 83 -12.77 7.70 1.81
N LYS A 84 -13.35 6.49 1.70
CA LYS A 84 -14.40 6.05 2.64
C LYS A 84 -13.88 5.42 3.91
N THR A 85 -12.75 4.71 3.84
CA THR A 85 -12.22 3.88 4.92
C THR A 85 -10.86 4.36 5.44
N LEU A 86 -10.37 5.48 4.92
CA LEU A 86 -9.05 6.00 5.26
C LEU A 86 -9.03 6.49 6.71
N ARG A 87 -8.05 6.00 7.47
CA ARG A 87 -7.88 6.31 8.89
C ARG A 87 -6.59 7.05 9.19
N ILE A 88 -5.54 6.77 8.42
CA ILE A 88 -4.19 7.28 8.66
C ILE A 88 -3.60 7.76 7.34
N ILE A 89 -2.98 8.94 7.39
CA ILE A 89 -2.19 9.50 6.31
C ILE A 89 -0.79 9.73 6.83
N VAL A 90 0.21 9.18 6.15
CA VAL A 90 1.61 9.34 6.50
C VAL A 90 2.31 10.10 5.39
N LEU A 91 2.77 11.32 5.72
CA LEU A 91 3.55 12.15 4.83
C LEU A 91 5.04 11.86 5.09
N VAL A 92 5.67 11.11 4.20
CA VAL A 92 7.07 10.72 4.36
C VAL A 92 7.92 11.83 3.77
N ASN A 93 8.25 12.83 4.59
CA ASN A 93 9.24 13.84 4.25
C ASN A 93 10.09 14.31 5.43
N LEU A 94 11.40 14.26 5.17
CA LEU A 94 12.55 14.78 5.91
C LEU A 94 12.68 14.57 7.44
N THR A 95 11.81 13.85 8.16
CA THR A 95 12.08 13.53 9.59
C THR A 95 11.34 12.31 10.15
N LEU A 96 11.06 11.30 9.31
CA LEU A 96 10.60 10.00 9.80
C LEU A 96 11.54 8.90 9.30
N CYS A 97 12.85 9.16 9.41
CA CYS A 97 13.81 8.07 9.53
C CYS A 97 13.59 7.46 10.92
N PHE A 98 12.78 6.40 10.99
CA PHE A 98 12.84 5.47 12.12
C PHE A 98 14.32 5.09 12.30
N TYR A 99 14.90 5.50 13.43
CA TYR A 99 16.21 5.07 13.91
C TYR A 99 16.00 3.89 14.85
#